data_AF-A0AAU9UVF7-F1
#
_entry.id   AF-A0AAU9UVF7-F1
#
_cell.length_a   1.000
_cell.length_b   1.000
_cell.length_c   1.000
_cell.angle_alpha   90.00
_cell.angle_beta   90.00
_cell.angle_gamma   90.00
#
_symmetry.space_group_name_H-M   'P 1'
#
loop_
_entity.id
_entity.type
_entity.pdbx_description
1 polymer ?
#
loop_
_entity_poly.entity_id
_entity_poly.type
_entity_poly.pdbx_seq_one_letter_code
_entity_poly.pdbx_strand_id
1 'polypeptide(L)'
;MVALTFWYEYYNNSVAYHIQTILFQRQKLPYPKSVGFIVTNEFCERFSYYGMRTILSLYLRDKLGYGDDSATVIYHTFTMFAYFFPLIGAMIADGWLGRFRTILYLSVVYATGSILISVTAMPPVKLPQLEFTILALLLIAFGTGGIKPCVSAFGGDQFKLPEQEKYLGYFFSLFYFSINAGSLISTFLTPILRADVHCFGDTDCYSLAFGVPGILMVISIIFFVAGKRFYVMKTPTGNVMAKVSSCIGHAVLRSFKSKEKREHWLDHADDKYDTNLIEDVKSLLRVLVLFIPLPVFWALFDQQGSRWTFQADRMEQDIGGWTLKADQMQVLNPFLILIFIPLFEIAIYPCLTWCRLVRKPLHKMIWGGILASCAFVISGIVELSLLPTYGTPVSDGLAQLRIYNGYNCNFTLNMNVANVTQDATIGPLGAYEKLDIEADQIIQLPYSLRGAPNSECENITFSNTFSLMEKTANSYFISNNNLYNFIDNNNKAIDGVSVR
;
A
#
# COMPACT_ATOMS: atom_id res chain seq x y z
N MET A 1 -36.78 -32.59 61.94
CA MET A 1 -35.33 -32.79 62.14
C MET A 1 -34.58 -32.91 60.81
N VAL A 2 -35.02 -33.74 59.86
CA VAL A 2 -34.36 -33.96 58.53
C VAL A 2 -34.31 -32.72 57.62
N ALA A 3 -35.31 -31.83 57.67
CA ALA A 3 -35.33 -30.61 56.84
C ALA A 3 -34.32 -29.53 57.29
N LEU A 4 -34.00 -29.49 58.59
CA LEU A 4 -33.03 -28.53 59.14
C LEU A 4 -31.59 -28.92 58.81
N THR A 5 -31.28 -30.21 58.77
CA THR A 5 -29.97 -30.74 58.34
C THR A 5 -29.71 -30.48 56.86
N PHE A 6 -30.73 -30.61 56.00
CA PHE A 6 -30.61 -30.32 54.56
C PHE A 6 -30.37 -28.84 54.29
N TRP A 7 -31.05 -27.95 55.02
CA TRP A 7 -30.85 -26.50 54.92
C TRP A 7 -29.48 -26.08 55.44
N TYR A 8 -29.01 -26.72 56.52
CA TYR A 8 -27.68 -26.47 57.09
C TYR A 8 -26.54 -26.95 56.17
N GLU A 9 -26.67 -28.12 55.53
CA GLU A 9 -25.72 -28.61 54.52
C GLU A 9 -25.74 -27.76 53.25
N TYR A 10 -26.91 -27.33 52.77
CA TYR A 10 -27.02 -26.45 51.59
C TYR A 10 -26.41 -25.07 51.87
N TYR A 11 -26.65 -24.50 53.06
CA TYR A 11 -26.07 -23.22 53.46
C TYR A 11 -24.55 -23.33 53.64
N ASN A 12 -24.05 -24.40 54.28
CA ASN A 12 -22.60 -24.63 54.41
C ASN A 12 -21.91 -24.92 53.08
N ASN A 13 -22.54 -25.64 52.14
CA ASN A 13 -22.00 -25.82 50.80
C ASN A 13 -22.02 -24.51 50.01
N SER A 14 -23.08 -23.71 50.08
CA SER A 14 -23.14 -22.41 49.41
C SER A 14 -22.10 -21.43 49.96
N VAL A 15 -21.90 -21.40 51.28
CA VAL A 15 -20.85 -20.61 51.95
C VAL A 15 -19.46 -21.17 51.63
N ALA A 16 -19.25 -22.48 51.55
CA ALA A 16 -17.99 -23.08 51.14
C ALA A 16 -17.66 -22.76 49.67
N TYR A 17 -18.64 -22.77 48.76
CA TYR A 17 -18.49 -22.33 47.38
C TYR A 17 -18.21 -20.83 47.30
N HIS A 18 -18.90 -19.99 48.08
CA HIS A 18 -18.64 -18.55 48.14
C HIS A 18 -17.25 -18.26 48.73
N ILE A 19 -16.84 -18.97 49.77
CA ILE A 19 -15.50 -18.87 50.38
C ILE A 19 -14.43 -19.41 49.42
N GLN A 20 -14.66 -20.48 48.65
CA GLN A 20 -13.75 -20.92 47.57
C GLN A 20 -13.66 -19.87 46.45
N THR A 21 -14.77 -19.19 46.13
CA THR A 21 -14.82 -18.12 45.13
C THR A 21 -14.13 -16.84 45.62
N ILE A 22 -14.18 -16.56 46.93
CA ILE A 22 -13.53 -15.41 47.59
C ILE A 22 -12.04 -15.71 47.90
N LEU A 23 -11.69 -16.95 48.22
CA LEU A 23 -10.31 -17.43 48.41
C LEU A 23 -9.57 -17.58 47.07
N PHE A 24 -10.29 -17.71 45.96
CA PHE A 24 -9.80 -17.32 44.63
C PHE A 24 -9.73 -15.79 44.54
N GLN A 25 -9.00 -15.14 45.45
CA GLN A 25 -8.38 -13.87 45.14
C GLN A 25 -7.51 -14.14 43.91
N ARG A 26 -8.05 -13.88 42.70
CA ARG A 26 -7.30 -13.93 41.43
C ARG A 26 -6.02 -13.18 41.69
N GLN A 27 -4.92 -13.91 41.84
CA GLN A 27 -3.60 -13.33 42.03
C GLN A 27 -3.44 -12.35 40.87
N LYS A 28 -3.43 -11.04 41.14
CA LYS A 28 -3.32 -10.03 40.08
C LYS A 28 -1.92 -10.14 39.49
N LEU A 29 -1.80 -10.98 38.46
CA LEU A 29 -0.54 -11.17 37.76
C LEU A 29 -0.12 -9.84 37.14
N PRO A 30 1.16 -9.44 37.26
CA PRO A 30 1.64 -8.20 36.69
C PRO A 30 1.56 -8.24 35.16
N TYR A 31 1.48 -7.07 34.54
CA TYR A 31 1.50 -6.96 33.08
C TYR A 31 2.81 -7.56 32.52
N PRO A 32 2.76 -8.44 31.51
CA PRO A 32 3.97 -9.11 31.02
C PRO A 32 4.97 -8.10 30.44
N LYS A 33 6.21 -8.12 30.94
CA LYS A 33 7.29 -7.25 30.46
C LYS A 33 7.66 -7.52 28.98
N SER A 34 7.38 -8.73 28.49
CA SER A 34 7.59 -9.13 27.09
C SER A 34 6.82 -8.27 26.10
N VAL A 35 5.68 -7.72 26.49
CA VAL A 35 4.79 -6.97 25.60
C VAL A 35 5.46 -5.74 25.01
N GLY A 36 6.29 -5.03 25.79
CA GLY A 36 7.00 -3.84 25.30
C GLY A 36 7.84 -4.16 24.06
N PHE A 37 8.58 -5.27 24.08
CA PHE A 37 9.40 -5.70 22.94
C PHE A 37 8.56 -6.07 21.71
N ILE A 38 7.39 -6.70 21.91
CA ILE A 38 6.49 -7.10 20.81
C ILE A 38 5.85 -5.87 20.17
N VAL A 39 5.39 -4.91 20.98
CA VAL A 39 4.77 -3.67 20.49
C VAL A 39 5.79 -2.78 19.77
N THR A 40 7.01 -2.65 20.29
CA THR A 40 8.09 -1.94 19.59
C THR A 40 8.45 -2.61 18.28
N ASN A 41 8.55 -3.95 18.26
CA ASN A 41 8.75 -4.70 17.02
C ASN A 41 7.62 -4.44 16.01
N GLU A 42 6.36 -4.48 16.45
CA GLU A 42 5.22 -4.19 15.56
C GLU A 42 5.28 -2.76 15.00
N PHE A 43 5.57 -1.76 15.84
CA PHE A 43 5.72 -0.39 15.41
C PHE A 43 6.79 -0.23 14.32
N CYS A 44 8.00 -0.77 14.55
CA CYS A 44 9.12 -0.66 13.61
C CYS A 44 8.84 -1.39 12.29
N GLU A 45 8.26 -2.59 12.35
CA GLU A 45 7.89 -3.34 11.15
C GLU A 45 6.79 -2.61 10.35
N ARG A 46 5.79 -2.03 11.03
CA ARG A 46 4.70 -1.30 10.36
C ARG A 46 5.19 -0.01 9.74
N PHE A 47 6.08 0.70 10.42
CA PHE A 47 6.79 1.82 9.82
C PHE A 47 7.52 1.38 8.54
N SER A 48 8.26 0.27 8.60
CA SER A 48 9.03 -0.22 7.46
C SER A 48 8.15 -0.56 6.26
N TYR A 49 7.06 -1.29 6.51
CA TYR A 49 6.12 -1.73 5.49
C TYR A 49 5.40 -0.55 4.82
N TYR A 50 4.79 0.33 5.61
CA TYR A 50 4.04 1.46 5.06
C TYR A 50 4.96 2.51 4.44
N GLY A 51 6.13 2.80 5.03
CA GLY A 51 7.09 3.75 4.49
C GLY A 51 7.58 3.35 3.10
N MET A 52 8.06 2.12 2.95
CA MET A 52 8.49 1.58 1.66
C MET A 52 7.33 1.54 0.65
N ARG A 53 6.18 1.01 1.05
CA ARG A 53 5.00 0.87 0.18
C ARG A 53 4.48 2.22 -0.33
N THR A 54 4.56 3.27 0.47
CA THR A 54 4.03 4.61 0.13
C THR A 54 4.70 5.21 -1.10
N ILE A 55 6.02 5.04 -1.21
CA ILE A 55 6.84 5.63 -2.28
C ILE A 55 7.06 4.69 -3.48
N LEU A 56 6.62 3.43 -3.38
CA LEU A 56 6.97 2.36 -4.31
C LEU A 56 6.42 2.58 -5.72
N SER A 57 5.18 3.06 -5.85
CA SER A 57 4.54 3.30 -7.15
C SER A 57 5.28 4.37 -7.97
N LEU A 58 5.68 5.47 -7.31
CA LEU A 58 6.50 6.51 -7.92
C LEU A 58 7.91 6.01 -8.25
N TYR A 59 8.53 5.19 -7.38
CA TYR A 59 9.84 4.60 -7.69
C TYR A 59 9.81 3.74 -8.96
N LEU A 60 8.79 2.89 -9.09
CA LEU A 60 8.61 2.03 -10.26
C LEU A 60 8.42 2.86 -11.54
N ARG A 61 7.64 3.94 -11.46
CA ARG A 61 7.35 4.82 -12.60
C ARG A 61 8.53 5.71 -12.97
N ASP A 62 9.02 6.51 -12.00
CA ASP A 62 9.95 7.62 -12.26
C ASP A 62 11.40 7.18 -12.34
N LYS A 63 11.82 6.18 -11.54
CA LYS A 63 13.21 5.73 -11.51
C LYS A 63 13.47 4.48 -12.33
N LEU A 64 12.54 3.53 -12.31
CA LEU A 64 12.68 2.29 -13.09
C LEU A 64 12.06 2.40 -14.50
N GLY A 65 11.37 3.49 -14.81
CA GLY A 65 10.86 3.78 -16.14
C GLY A 65 9.68 2.90 -16.58
N TYR A 66 8.95 2.28 -15.64
CA TYR A 66 7.72 1.58 -15.98
C TYR A 66 6.60 2.58 -16.28
N GLY A 67 5.75 2.29 -17.27
CA GLY A 67 4.49 3.03 -17.44
C GLY A 67 3.55 2.82 -16.25
N ASP A 68 2.60 3.74 -16.05
CA ASP A 68 1.67 3.76 -14.90
C ASP A 68 0.93 2.43 -14.69
N ASP A 69 0.52 1.80 -15.79
CA ASP A 69 -0.17 0.50 -15.77
C ASP A 69 0.76 -0.61 -15.27
N SER A 70 2.00 -0.65 -15.78
CA SER A 70 2.99 -1.66 -15.39
C SER A 70 3.42 -1.47 -13.93
N ALA A 71 3.66 -0.23 -13.51
CA ALA A 71 3.97 0.10 -12.12
C ALA A 71 2.82 -0.31 -11.17
N THR A 72 1.57 -0.07 -11.58
CA THR A 72 0.37 -0.50 -10.84
C THR A 72 0.31 -2.02 -10.69
N VAL A 73 0.59 -2.77 -11.77
CA VAL A 73 0.60 -4.24 -11.73
C VAL A 73 1.67 -4.77 -10.78
N ILE A 74 2.89 -4.24 -10.81
CA ILE A 74 3.97 -4.68 -9.92
C ILE A 74 3.64 -4.36 -8.47
N TYR A 75 3.14 -3.15 -8.19
CA TYR A 75 2.71 -2.72 -6.86
C TYR A 75 1.64 -3.65 -6.25
N HIS A 76 0.62 -3.99 -7.03
CA HIS A 76 -0.47 -4.88 -6.57
C HIS A 76 -0.03 -6.34 -6.51
N THR A 77 0.88 -6.77 -7.37
CA THR A 77 1.48 -8.12 -7.28
C THR A 77 2.29 -8.28 -6.00
N PHE A 78 3.08 -7.27 -5.63
CA PHE A 78 3.77 -7.21 -4.34
C PHE A 78 2.77 -7.30 -3.18
N THR A 79 1.70 -6.49 -3.23
CA THR A 79 0.67 -6.48 -2.18
C THR A 79 -0.04 -7.83 -2.07
N MET A 80 -0.40 -8.45 -3.20
CA MET A 80 -0.98 -9.79 -3.25
C MET A 80 -0.08 -10.80 -2.54
N PHE A 81 1.23 -10.83 -2.84
CA PHE A 81 2.16 -11.73 -2.17
C PHE A 81 2.26 -11.46 -0.66
N ALA A 82 2.30 -10.19 -0.25
CA ALA A 82 2.32 -9.80 1.16
C ALA A 82 1.06 -10.22 1.95
N TYR A 83 -0.06 -10.51 1.27
CA TYR A 83 -1.29 -11.05 1.87
C TYR A 83 -1.54 -12.53 1.55
N PHE A 84 -0.78 -13.14 0.64
CA PHE A 84 -0.79 -14.57 0.36
C PHE A 84 0.15 -15.36 1.30
N PHE A 85 1.37 -14.87 1.52
CA PHE A 85 2.36 -15.52 2.38
C PHE A 85 1.99 -15.67 3.87
N PRO A 86 1.01 -14.94 4.47
CA PRO A 86 0.46 -15.29 5.78
C PRO A 86 0.02 -16.75 5.90
N LEU A 87 -0.55 -17.34 4.84
CA LEU A 87 -0.95 -18.75 4.89
C LEU A 87 0.26 -19.67 5.10
N ILE A 88 1.35 -19.40 4.39
CA ILE A 88 2.61 -20.16 4.51
C ILE A 88 3.26 -19.91 5.87
N GLY A 89 3.32 -18.65 6.31
CA GLY A 89 3.88 -18.28 7.61
C GLY A 89 3.17 -18.97 8.78
N ALA A 90 1.84 -18.99 8.78
CA ALA A 90 1.05 -19.68 9.80
C ALA A 90 1.30 -21.20 9.81
N MET A 91 1.33 -21.83 8.63
CA MET A 91 1.61 -23.27 8.51
C MET A 91 3.01 -23.63 9.06
N ILE A 92 4.01 -22.80 8.78
CA ILE A 92 5.38 -22.98 9.28
C ILE A 92 5.43 -22.80 10.80
N ALA A 93 4.80 -21.74 11.32
CA ALA A 93 4.81 -21.40 12.73
C ALA A 93 4.10 -22.44 13.60
N ASP A 94 2.88 -22.83 13.22
CA ASP A 94 2.04 -23.72 14.03
C ASP A 94 2.36 -25.21 13.77
N GLY A 95 2.99 -25.54 12.65
CA GLY A 95 3.32 -26.92 12.26
C GLY A 95 4.75 -27.38 12.60
N TRP A 96 5.75 -26.50 12.50
CA TRP A 96 7.15 -26.94 12.52
C TRP A 96 8.08 -26.06 13.37
N LEU A 97 8.23 -24.79 13.02
CA LEU A 97 9.29 -23.93 13.56
C LEU A 97 8.94 -23.28 14.91
N GLY A 98 7.64 -23.15 15.22
CA GLY A 98 7.17 -22.33 16.32
C GLY A 98 7.15 -20.84 15.97
N ARG A 99 6.30 -20.08 16.66
CA ARG A 99 6.05 -18.65 16.38
C ARG A 99 7.30 -17.78 16.48
N PHE A 100 8.08 -17.91 17.56
CA PHE A 100 9.28 -17.10 17.78
C PHE A 100 10.32 -17.27 16.66
N ARG A 101 10.65 -18.51 16.27
CA ARG A 101 11.66 -18.76 15.22
C ARG A 101 11.15 -18.34 13.85
N THR A 102 9.87 -18.55 13.58
CA THR A 102 9.24 -18.12 12.32
C THR A 102 9.29 -16.60 12.18
N ILE A 103 8.93 -15.86 13.23
CA ILE A 103 9.06 -14.39 13.25
C ILE A 103 10.52 -13.98 13.03
N LEU A 104 11.47 -14.57 13.75
CA LEU A 104 12.89 -14.20 13.62
C LEU A 104 13.44 -14.43 12.21
N TYR A 105 13.29 -15.63 11.66
CA TYR A 105 13.89 -15.96 10.36
C TYR A 105 13.25 -15.19 9.21
N LEU A 106 11.92 -15.03 9.22
CA LEU A 106 11.24 -14.25 8.19
C LEU A 106 11.50 -12.75 8.31
N SER A 107 11.69 -12.22 9.54
CA SER A 107 12.14 -10.84 9.72
C SER A 107 13.54 -10.61 9.19
N VAL A 108 14.46 -11.58 9.29
CA VAL A 108 15.80 -11.49 8.66
C VAL A 108 15.70 -11.45 7.13
N VAL A 109 14.82 -12.28 6.54
CA VAL A 109 14.55 -12.24 5.10
C VAL A 109 13.97 -10.89 4.68
N TYR A 110 13.04 -10.36 5.46
CA TYR A 110 12.50 -9.02 5.27
C TYR A 110 13.60 -7.96 5.30
N ALA A 111 14.40 -7.89 6.37
CA ALA A 111 15.48 -6.91 6.49
C ALA A 111 16.48 -7.00 5.32
N THR A 112 16.79 -8.22 4.86
CA THR A 112 17.64 -8.43 3.68
C THR A 112 17.02 -7.82 2.43
N GLY A 113 15.73 -8.04 2.18
CA GLY A 113 15.01 -7.41 1.08
C GLY A 113 14.97 -5.87 1.18
N SER A 114 14.73 -5.33 2.38
CA SER A 114 14.70 -3.87 2.62
C SER A 114 16.05 -3.20 2.41
N ILE A 115 17.15 -3.86 2.81
CA ILE A 115 18.51 -3.38 2.52
C ILE A 115 18.78 -3.49 1.02
N LEU A 116 18.37 -4.59 0.38
CA LEU A 116 18.60 -4.81 -1.05
C LEU A 116 17.94 -3.75 -1.91
N ILE A 117 16.67 -3.40 -1.66
CA ILE A 117 15.98 -2.33 -2.42
C ILE A 117 16.64 -0.96 -2.21
N SER A 118 17.11 -0.66 -1.00
CA SER A 118 17.82 0.59 -0.69
C SER A 118 19.16 0.68 -1.44
N VAL A 119 19.94 -0.41 -1.45
CA VAL A 119 21.22 -0.49 -2.19
C VAL A 119 21.00 -0.44 -3.69
N THR A 120 19.96 -1.10 -4.18
CA THR A 120 19.62 -1.12 -5.61
C THR A 120 19.20 0.26 -6.11
N ALA A 121 18.58 1.08 -5.25
CA ALA A 121 18.21 2.46 -5.55
C ALA A 121 19.41 3.44 -5.54
N MET A 122 20.65 2.99 -5.32
CA MET A 122 21.85 3.84 -5.35
C MET A 122 22.44 3.87 -6.77
N PRO A 123 22.46 5.01 -7.49
CA PRO A 123 23.00 5.10 -8.85
C PRO A 123 24.47 4.64 -9.02
N PRO A 124 25.40 4.88 -8.06
CA PRO A 124 26.78 4.43 -8.19
C PRO A 124 26.93 2.90 -8.22
N VAL A 125 25.94 2.17 -7.72
CA VAL A 125 25.95 0.72 -7.66
C VAL A 125 25.50 0.21 -9.02
N LYS A 126 26.45 -0.23 -9.85
CA LYS A 126 26.22 -0.78 -11.21
C LYS A 126 25.54 -2.17 -11.20
N LEU A 127 24.48 -2.32 -10.41
CA LEU A 127 23.64 -3.51 -10.40
C LEU A 127 22.50 -3.36 -11.42
N PRO A 128 22.00 -4.47 -12.01
CA PRO A 128 20.74 -4.48 -12.75
C PRO A 128 19.56 -4.04 -11.87
N GLN A 129 19.21 -2.75 -11.91
CA GLN A 129 18.28 -2.16 -10.94
C GLN A 129 16.90 -2.82 -10.95
N LEU A 130 16.42 -3.22 -12.14
CA LEU A 130 15.12 -3.83 -12.34
C LEU A 130 15.00 -5.20 -11.62
N GLU A 131 15.93 -6.11 -11.93
CA GLU A 131 15.91 -7.50 -11.48
C GLU A 131 16.09 -7.59 -9.97
N PHE A 132 17.04 -6.80 -9.43
CA PHE A 132 17.31 -6.75 -8.00
C PHE A 132 16.19 -6.05 -7.22
N THR A 133 15.49 -5.08 -7.80
CA THR A 133 14.28 -4.50 -7.19
C THR A 133 13.18 -5.57 -7.07
N ILE A 134 12.91 -6.33 -8.13
CA ILE A 134 11.89 -7.38 -8.08
C ILE A 134 12.25 -8.47 -7.07
N LEU A 135 13.52 -8.89 -7.03
CA LEU A 135 14.01 -9.82 -6.01
C LEU A 135 13.81 -9.26 -4.60
N ALA A 136 14.16 -7.99 -4.37
CA ALA A 136 13.97 -7.33 -3.08
C ALA A 136 12.49 -7.29 -2.67
N LEU A 137 11.58 -6.92 -3.58
CA LEU A 137 10.14 -6.91 -3.32
C LEU A 137 9.60 -8.30 -2.97
N LEU A 138 10.08 -9.36 -3.62
CA LEU A 138 9.69 -10.74 -3.29
C LEU A 138 10.18 -11.14 -1.90
N LEU A 139 11.41 -10.81 -1.53
CA LEU A 139 11.96 -11.07 -0.19
C LEU A 139 11.17 -10.30 0.89
N ILE A 140 10.86 -9.03 0.63
CA ILE A 140 10.04 -8.21 1.53
C ILE A 140 8.64 -8.81 1.67
N ALA A 141 7.97 -9.14 0.56
CA ALA A 141 6.62 -9.71 0.57
C ALA A 141 6.57 -11.04 1.34
N PHE A 142 7.56 -11.91 1.13
CA PHE A 142 7.69 -13.18 1.86
C PHE A 142 7.93 -12.96 3.36
N GLY A 143 8.82 -12.03 3.70
CA GLY A 143 9.13 -11.64 5.06
C GLY A 143 7.92 -11.07 5.80
N THR A 144 7.38 -9.93 5.35
CA THR A 144 6.22 -9.28 5.99
C THR A 144 4.99 -10.18 5.97
N GLY A 145 4.73 -10.90 4.88
CA GLY A 145 3.57 -11.77 4.77
C GLY A 145 3.62 -12.90 5.77
N GLY A 146 4.74 -13.61 5.89
CA GLY A 146 4.82 -14.76 6.79
C GLY A 146 4.89 -14.40 8.29
N ILE A 147 5.34 -13.19 8.66
CA ILE A 147 5.31 -12.75 10.07
C ILE A 147 3.93 -12.27 10.54
N LYS A 148 3.09 -11.72 9.65
CA LYS A 148 1.76 -11.15 9.96
C LYS A 148 0.86 -12.03 10.85
N PRO A 149 0.64 -13.32 10.55
CA PRO A 149 -0.24 -14.16 11.38
C PRO A 149 0.41 -14.57 12.71
N CYS A 150 1.75 -14.44 12.82
CA CYS A 150 2.52 -14.97 13.93
C CYS A 150 2.67 -13.97 15.08
N VAL A 151 2.91 -12.69 14.79
CA VAL A 151 3.28 -11.68 15.80
C VAL A 151 2.13 -11.39 16.76
N SER A 152 0.92 -11.17 16.24
CA SER A 152 -0.27 -10.89 17.06
C SER A 152 -0.63 -12.09 17.96
N ALA A 153 -0.56 -13.30 17.39
CA ALA A 153 -0.80 -14.55 18.12
C ALA A 153 0.27 -14.79 19.20
N PHE A 154 1.54 -14.54 18.87
CA PHE A 154 2.65 -14.61 19.83
C PHE A 154 2.53 -13.58 20.96
N GLY A 155 2.04 -12.37 20.67
CA GLY A 155 1.71 -11.36 21.68
C GLY A 155 0.58 -11.81 22.61
N GLY A 156 -0.46 -12.43 22.06
CA GLY A 156 -1.56 -13.00 22.86
C GLY A 156 -1.11 -14.13 23.79
N ASP A 157 -0.13 -14.94 23.35
CA ASP A 157 0.43 -16.03 24.17
C ASP A 157 1.16 -15.57 25.44
N GLN A 158 1.49 -14.29 25.55
CA GLN A 158 2.19 -13.74 26.72
C GLN A 158 1.28 -13.60 27.95
N PHE A 159 -0.03 -13.74 27.77
CA PHE A 159 -1.02 -13.57 28.83
C PHE A 159 -1.56 -14.92 29.31
N LYS A 160 -1.73 -15.06 30.62
CA LYS A 160 -2.36 -16.22 31.26
C LYS A 160 -3.85 -15.96 31.43
N LEU A 161 -4.67 -16.82 30.82
CA LEU A 161 -6.13 -16.77 30.91
C LEU A 161 -6.63 -17.78 31.96
N PRO A 162 -7.67 -17.43 32.75
CA PRO A 162 -8.51 -16.24 32.65
C PRO A 162 -8.02 -15.01 33.48
N GLU A 163 -6.89 -15.09 34.18
CA GLU A 163 -6.49 -14.07 35.16
C GLU A 163 -6.11 -12.72 34.53
N GLN A 164 -5.56 -12.71 33.31
CA GLN A 164 -5.08 -11.52 32.61
C GLN A 164 -5.93 -11.10 31.40
N GLU A 165 -7.19 -11.53 31.32
CA GLU A 165 -8.09 -11.22 30.18
C GLU A 165 -8.22 -9.71 29.91
N LYS A 166 -8.38 -8.90 30.96
CA LYS A 166 -8.44 -7.43 30.83
C LYS A 166 -7.15 -6.84 30.25
N TYR A 167 -5.99 -7.37 30.64
CA TYR A 167 -4.69 -6.94 30.12
C TYR A 167 -4.47 -7.36 28.67
N LEU A 168 -4.98 -8.53 28.27
CA LEU A 168 -4.98 -8.96 26.88
C LEU A 168 -5.78 -8.00 25.99
N GLY A 169 -6.94 -7.51 26.47
CA GLY A 169 -7.70 -6.47 25.78
C GLY A 169 -6.91 -5.17 25.58
N TYR A 170 -6.25 -4.69 26.64
CA TYR A 170 -5.38 -3.50 26.53
C TYR A 170 -4.19 -3.71 25.58
N PHE A 171 -3.62 -4.91 25.55
CA PHE A 171 -2.56 -5.25 24.60
C PHE A 171 -3.01 -5.08 23.16
N PHE A 172 -4.18 -5.60 22.77
CA PHE A 172 -4.68 -5.44 21.41
C PHE A 172 -4.98 -3.98 21.06
N SER A 173 -5.46 -3.16 22.01
CA SER A 173 -5.61 -1.72 21.79
C SER A 173 -4.26 -1.02 21.56
N LEU A 174 -3.24 -1.36 22.35
CA LEU A 174 -1.89 -0.81 22.19
C LEU A 174 -1.23 -1.27 20.88
N PHE A 175 -1.43 -2.54 20.52
CA PHE A 175 -0.97 -3.11 19.26
C PHE A 175 -1.59 -2.37 18.06
N TYR A 176 -2.91 -2.15 18.11
CA TYR A 176 -3.65 -1.39 17.10
C TYR A 176 -3.16 0.07 16.99
N PHE A 177 -2.92 0.72 18.12
CA PHE A 177 -2.33 2.06 18.13
C PHE A 177 -0.94 2.07 17.49
N SER A 178 -0.08 1.08 17.79
CA SER A 178 1.27 0.99 17.23
C SER A 178 1.28 0.85 15.71
N ILE A 179 0.32 0.10 15.14
CA ILE A 179 0.16 -0.06 13.69
C ILE A 179 -0.16 1.29 13.04
N ASN A 180 -1.14 2.01 13.58
CA ASN A 180 -1.58 3.28 13.01
C ASN A 180 -0.53 4.38 13.21
N ALA A 181 0.14 4.41 14.36
CA ALA A 181 1.25 5.34 14.60
C ALA A 181 2.41 5.08 13.64
N GLY A 182 2.82 3.81 13.44
CA GLY A 182 3.86 3.45 12.49
C GLY A 182 3.49 3.83 11.05
N SER A 183 2.25 3.54 10.64
CA SER A 183 1.73 3.92 9.32
C SER A 183 1.72 5.44 9.11
N LEU A 184 1.16 6.20 10.06
CA LEU A 184 1.05 7.65 9.98
C LEU A 184 2.41 8.33 9.89
N ILE A 185 3.36 7.95 10.74
CA ILE A 185 4.69 8.57 10.75
C ILE A 185 5.46 8.20 9.48
N SER A 186 5.40 6.93 9.05
CA SER A 186 6.14 6.48 7.87
C SER A 186 5.60 7.05 6.55
N THR A 187 4.28 7.09 6.38
CA THR A 187 3.62 7.69 5.19
C THR A 187 3.86 9.20 5.11
N PHE A 188 4.11 9.87 6.24
CA PHE A 188 4.44 11.29 6.27
C PHE A 188 5.94 11.54 6.00
N LEU A 189 6.81 10.84 6.72
CA LEU A 189 8.25 11.08 6.73
C LEU A 189 8.97 10.52 5.49
N THR A 190 8.56 9.34 5.00
CA THR A 190 9.28 8.67 3.92
C THR A 190 9.23 9.45 2.59
N PRO A 191 8.08 10.02 2.17
CA PRO A 191 8.03 10.93 1.03
C PRO A 191 8.89 12.19 1.19
N ILE A 192 9.00 12.74 2.41
CA ILE A 192 9.88 13.88 2.70
C ILE A 192 11.34 13.49 2.48
N LEU A 193 11.75 12.33 3.01
CA LEU A 193 13.10 11.81 2.80
C LEU A 193 13.41 11.54 1.33
N ARG A 194 12.39 11.15 0.54
CA ARG A 194 12.51 10.95 -0.90
C ARG A 194 12.67 12.28 -1.64
N ALA A 195 11.82 13.26 -1.39
CA ALA A 195 11.69 14.44 -2.25
C ALA A 195 12.55 15.63 -1.80
N ASP A 196 12.77 15.82 -0.49
CA ASP A 196 13.43 17.02 0.05
C ASP A 196 14.93 16.77 0.32
N VAL A 197 15.39 15.52 0.21
CA VAL A 197 16.81 15.17 0.33
C VAL A 197 17.34 14.80 -1.05
N HIS A 198 18.44 15.43 -1.45
CA HIS A 198 19.12 15.15 -2.73
C HIS A 198 20.30 14.20 -2.50
N CYS A 199 20.32 13.10 -3.25
CA CYS A 199 21.37 12.08 -3.13
C CYS A 199 22.00 11.80 -4.49
N PHE A 200 23.32 11.60 -4.50
CA PHE A 200 24.08 11.19 -5.69
C PHE A 200 23.94 12.12 -6.92
N GLY A 201 23.54 13.38 -6.72
CA GLY A 201 23.34 14.34 -7.81
C GLY A 201 21.92 14.33 -8.39
N ASP A 202 21.03 13.48 -7.90
CA ASP A 202 19.61 13.46 -8.26
C ASP A 202 18.80 14.44 -7.39
N THR A 203 17.67 14.91 -7.92
CA THR A 203 16.71 15.77 -7.22
C THR A 203 15.91 15.04 -6.13
N ASP A 204 15.99 13.71 -6.07
CA ASP A 204 15.35 12.87 -5.08
C ASP A 204 16.34 11.86 -4.47
N CYS A 205 15.91 11.18 -3.41
CA CYS A 205 16.71 10.21 -2.68
C CYS A 205 15.92 8.97 -2.26
N TYR A 206 15.61 8.11 -3.24
CA TYR A 206 14.97 6.82 -2.98
C TYR A 206 15.81 5.88 -2.12
N SER A 207 17.15 5.90 -2.26
CA SER A 207 18.03 5.05 -1.45
C SER A 207 17.88 5.30 0.05
N LEU A 208 17.79 6.58 0.48
CA LEU A 208 17.57 6.94 1.87
C LEU A 208 16.13 6.64 2.29
N ALA A 209 15.17 6.97 1.43
CA ALA A 209 13.75 6.74 1.71
C ALA A 209 13.42 5.25 1.88
N PHE A 210 14.10 4.34 1.18
CA PHE A 210 14.05 2.90 1.44
C PHE A 210 14.97 2.44 2.59
N GLY A 211 16.11 3.12 2.76
CA GLY A 211 17.12 2.78 3.75
C GLY A 211 16.65 2.98 5.20
N VAL A 212 15.92 4.07 5.49
CA VAL A 212 15.38 4.34 6.83
C VAL A 212 14.39 3.24 7.28
N PRO A 213 13.37 2.87 6.49
CA PRO A 213 12.58 1.65 6.69
C PRO A 213 13.41 0.38 6.90
N GLY A 214 14.47 0.18 6.12
CA GLY A 214 15.35 -0.99 6.24
C GLY A 214 16.11 -1.04 7.56
N ILE A 215 16.67 0.08 8.00
CA ILE A 215 17.37 0.21 9.29
C ILE A 215 16.39 -0.04 10.45
N LEU A 216 15.19 0.54 10.39
CA LEU A 216 14.16 0.29 11.40
C LEU A 216 13.73 -1.17 11.45
N MET A 217 13.71 -1.88 10.32
CA MET A 217 13.46 -3.32 10.32
C MET A 217 14.57 -4.10 11.04
N VAL A 218 15.84 -3.74 10.85
CA VAL A 218 16.96 -4.33 11.60
C VAL A 218 16.84 -4.05 13.09
N ILE A 219 16.50 -2.81 13.46
CA ILE A 219 16.25 -2.41 14.85
C ILE A 219 15.10 -3.24 15.45
N SER A 220 14.02 -3.48 14.68
CA SER A 220 12.90 -4.34 15.07
C SER A 220 13.36 -5.73 15.49
N ILE A 221 14.24 -6.35 14.70
CA ILE A 221 14.81 -7.67 14.99
C ILE A 221 15.61 -7.65 16.28
N ILE A 222 16.45 -6.63 16.48
CA ILE A 222 17.28 -6.49 17.69
C ILE A 222 16.40 -6.42 18.94
N PHE A 223 15.35 -5.58 18.92
CA PHE A 223 14.41 -5.48 20.04
C PHE A 223 13.66 -6.79 20.28
N PHE A 224 13.17 -7.45 19.22
CA PHE A 224 12.48 -8.73 19.36
C PHE A 224 13.39 -9.80 19.97
N VAL A 225 14.64 -9.91 19.52
CA VAL A 225 15.60 -10.88 20.08
C VAL A 225 15.99 -10.54 21.52
N ALA A 226 16.15 -9.26 21.86
CA ALA A 226 16.42 -8.82 23.23
C ALA A 226 15.31 -9.23 24.22
N GLY A 227 14.07 -9.32 23.74
CA GLY A 227 12.91 -9.79 24.50
C GLY A 227 12.90 -11.30 24.78
N LYS A 228 13.76 -12.10 24.14
CA LYS A 228 13.72 -13.58 24.17
C LYS A 228 13.62 -14.19 25.56
N ARG A 229 14.35 -13.65 26.54
CA ARG A 229 14.35 -14.15 27.93
C ARG A 229 13.02 -13.96 28.68
N PHE A 230 12.16 -13.08 28.18
CA PHE A 230 10.88 -12.74 28.79
C PHE A 230 9.68 -13.41 28.09
N TYR A 231 9.90 -14.06 26.95
CA TYR A 231 8.82 -14.62 26.16
C TYR A 231 8.33 -15.97 26.67
N VAL A 232 7.00 -16.11 26.70
CA VAL A 232 6.34 -17.40 26.80
C VAL A 232 6.33 -18.03 25.41
N MET A 233 6.99 -19.19 25.26
CA MET A 233 7.08 -19.93 24.00
C MET A 233 6.19 -21.17 24.08
N LYS A 234 5.06 -21.15 23.37
CA LYS A 234 4.20 -22.33 23.24
C LYS A 234 4.76 -23.30 22.19
N THR A 235 4.55 -24.59 22.42
CA THR A 235 4.89 -25.64 21.45
C THR A 235 3.93 -25.61 20.26
N PRO A 236 4.39 -25.97 19.05
CA PRO A 236 3.51 -26.05 17.87
C PRO A 236 2.38 -27.08 18.09
N THR A 237 1.13 -26.68 17.87
CA THR A 237 -0.07 -27.51 18.10
C THR A 237 -0.56 -28.24 16.85
N GLY A 238 0.14 -28.09 15.72
CA GLY A 238 -0.11 -28.80 14.46
C GLY A 238 -0.82 -27.96 13.40
N ASN A 239 -0.76 -28.40 12.14
CA ASN A 239 -1.26 -27.65 10.99
C ASN A 239 -2.78 -27.83 10.81
N VAL A 240 -3.56 -26.89 11.35
CA VAL A 240 -5.04 -26.87 11.21
C VAL A 240 -5.46 -26.74 9.74
N MET A 241 -4.74 -25.96 8.93
CA MET A 241 -5.04 -25.79 7.50
C MET A 241 -4.96 -27.11 6.74
N ALA A 242 -3.95 -27.94 7.04
CA ALA A 242 -3.81 -29.28 6.46
C ALA A 242 -4.95 -30.21 6.89
N LYS A 243 -5.36 -30.15 8.17
CA LYS A 243 -6.51 -30.94 8.68
C LYS A 243 -7.81 -30.57 7.97
N VAL A 244 -8.11 -29.27 7.85
CA VAL A 244 -9.32 -28.76 7.16
C VAL A 244 -9.31 -29.15 5.68
N SER A 245 -8.20 -28.93 4.98
CA SER A 245 -8.08 -29.26 3.56
C SER A 245 -8.22 -30.77 3.30
N SER A 246 -7.64 -31.60 4.18
CA SER A 246 -7.74 -33.05 4.10
C SER A 246 -9.16 -33.55 4.41
N CYS A 247 -9.86 -32.94 5.38
CA CYS A 247 -11.26 -33.23 5.70
C CYS A 247 -12.17 -32.92 4.49
N ILE A 248 -12.03 -31.73 3.89
CA ILE A 248 -12.79 -31.35 2.68
C ILE A 248 -12.51 -32.31 1.53
N GLY A 249 -11.24 -32.58 1.23
CA GLY A 249 -10.86 -33.50 0.13
C GLY A 249 -11.40 -34.91 0.34
N HIS A 250 -11.36 -35.41 1.58
CA HIS A 250 -11.91 -36.72 1.93
C HIS A 250 -13.44 -36.75 1.76
N ALA A 251 -14.14 -35.74 2.26
CA ALA A 251 -15.59 -35.64 2.13
C ALA A 251 -16.04 -35.57 0.67
N VAL A 252 -15.35 -34.80 -0.18
CA VAL A 252 -15.65 -34.71 -1.62
C VAL A 252 -15.44 -36.06 -2.30
N LEU A 253 -14.28 -36.69 -2.10
CA LEU A 253 -13.98 -38.01 -2.68
C LEU A 253 -15.00 -39.07 -2.28
N ARG A 254 -15.45 -39.05 -1.03
CA ARG A 254 -16.42 -40.01 -0.51
C ARG A 254 -17.84 -39.67 -0.94
N SER A 255 -18.19 -38.40 -1.10
CA SER A 255 -19.48 -37.96 -1.65
C SER A 255 -19.69 -38.43 -3.09
N PHE A 256 -18.63 -38.59 -3.90
CA PHE A 256 -18.74 -39.14 -5.25
C PHE A 256 -18.81 -40.67 -5.30
N LYS A 257 -18.24 -41.36 -4.29
CA LYS A 257 -18.20 -42.84 -4.23
C LYS A 257 -19.38 -43.45 -3.48
N SER A 258 -19.94 -42.71 -2.52
CA SER A 258 -21.03 -43.17 -1.68
C SER A 258 -22.37 -43.09 -2.41
N LYS A 259 -23.21 -44.11 -2.23
CA LYS A 259 -24.64 -44.08 -2.64
C LYS A 259 -25.55 -43.59 -1.51
N GLU A 260 -25.03 -43.39 -0.30
CA GLU A 260 -25.80 -42.90 0.85
C GLU A 260 -26.13 -41.42 0.67
N LYS A 261 -27.41 -41.06 0.79
CA LYS A 261 -27.82 -39.66 0.84
C LYS A 261 -27.60 -39.14 2.26
N ARG A 262 -26.68 -38.19 2.42
CA ARG A 262 -26.49 -37.40 3.65
C ARG A 262 -27.10 -36.01 3.46
N GLU A 263 -27.48 -35.35 4.55
CA GLU A 263 -28.07 -34.00 4.51
C GLU A 263 -27.09 -32.96 3.96
N HIS A 264 -25.81 -33.04 4.35
CA HIS A 264 -24.75 -32.21 3.81
C HIS A 264 -23.62 -33.07 3.24
N TRP A 265 -23.04 -32.67 2.11
CA TRP A 265 -21.95 -33.43 1.46
C TRP A 265 -20.72 -33.62 2.36
N LEU A 266 -20.46 -32.66 3.24
CA LEU A 266 -19.35 -32.70 4.20
C LEU A 266 -19.52 -33.80 5.29
N ASP A 267 -20.74 -34.32 5.49
CA ASP A 267 -20.99 -35.39 6.47
C ASP A 267 -20.40 -36.73 6.05
N HIS A 268 -19.98 -36.87 4.79
CA HIS A 268 -19.26 -38.05 4.31
C HIS A 268 -17.83 -38.18 4.87
N ALA A 269 -17.38 -37.25 5.72
CA ALA A 269 -16.10 -37.31 6.42
C ALA A 269 -16.21 -37.88 7.85
N ASP A 270 -17.41 -38.23 8.30
CA ASP A 270 -17.71 -38.73 9.66
C ASP A 270 -17.01 -40.06 10.01
N ASP A 271 -16.54 -40.78 9.00
CA ASP A 271 -15.78 -42.03 9.13
C ASP A 271 -14.34 -41.83 9.59
N LYS A 272 -13.75 -40.64 9.34
CA LYS A 272 -12.34 -40.35 9.58
C LYS A 272 -12.10 -39.15 10.49
N TYR A 273 -13.03 -38.21 10.53
CA TYR A 273 -12.87 -36.94 11.26
C TYR A 273 -13.97 -36.75 12.30
N ASP A 274 -13.61 -36.09 13.40
CA ASP A 274 -14.55 -35.79 14.49
C ASP A 274 -15.70 -34.91 14.00
N THR A 275 -16.91 -35.15 14.52
CA THR A 275 -18.12 -34.37 14.17
C THR A 275 -17.94 -32.88 14.42
N ASN A 276 -17.26 -32.50 15.50
CA ASN A 276 -16.96 -31.09 15.81
C ASN A 276 -16.13 -30.43 14.70
N LEU A 277 -15.12 -31.13 14.16
CA LEU A 277 -14.30 -30.60 13.07
C LEU A 277 -15.13 -30.43 11.79
N ILE A 278 -16.03 -31.37 11.51
CA ILE A 278 -16.94 -31.28 10.35
C ILE A 278 -17.88 -30.08 10.49
N GLU A 279 -18.45 -29.86 11.67
CA GLU A 279 -19.31 -28.70 11.96
C GLU A 279 -18.56 -27.37 11.88
N ASP A 280 -17.31 -27.32 12.37
CA ASP A 280 -16.43 -26.16 12.25
C ASP A 280 -16.14 -25.85 10.77
N VAL A 281 -15.85 -26.87 9.96
CA VAL A 281 -15.62 -26.70 8.52
C VAL A 281 -16.89 -26.26 7.79
N LYS A 282 -18.07 -26.78 8.14
CA LYS A 282 -19.36 -26.27 7.60
C LYS A 282 -19.55 -24.79 7.93
N SER A 283 -19.20 -24.38 9.14
CA SER A 283 -19.32 -22.98 9.58
C SER A 283 -18.30 -22.08 8.87
N LEU A 284 -17.07 -22.54 8.69
CA LEU A 284 -16.03 -21.87 7.89
C LEU A 284 -16.50 -21.63 6.45
N LEU A 285 -17.04 -22.66 5.77
CA LEU A 285 -17.52 -22.54 4.39
C LEU A 285 -18.67 -21.52 4.28
N ARG A 286 -19.59 -21.48 5.25
CA ARG A 286 -20.65 -20.47 5.31
C ARG A 286 -20.08 -19.05 5.47
N VAL A 287 -19.03 -18.87 6.28
CA VAL A 287 -18.36 -17.57 6.43
C VAL A 287 -17.62 -17.17 5.16
N LEU A 288 -16.98 -18.11 4.46
CA LEU A 288 -16.29 -17.83 3.18
C LEU A 288 -17.27 -17.32 2.11
N VAL A 289 -18.49 -17.87 2.04
CA VAL A 289 -19.54 -17.36 1.14
C VAL A 289 -19.91 -15.90 1.47
N LEU A 290 -19.99 -15.55 2.76
CA LEU A 290 -20.24 -14.17 3.18
C LEU A 290 -19.09 -13.21 2.83
N PHE A 291 -17.88 -13.73 2.60
CA PHE A 291 -16.69 -12.93 2.27
C PHE A 291 -16.46 -12.75 0.77
N ILE A 292 -17.25 -13.39 -0.11
CA ILE A 292 -17.15 -13.24 -1.58
C ILE A 292 -17.15 -11.77 -2.06
N PRO A 293 -17.90 -10.83 -1.46
CA PRO A 293 -17.85 -9.42 -1.88
C PRO A 293 -16.60 -8.64 -1.42
N LEU A 294 -15.86 -9.14 -0.41
CA LEU A 294 -14.72 -8.41 0.18
C LEU A 294 -13.56 -8.13 -0.78
N PRO A 295 -13.17 -9.04 -1.70
CA PRO A 295 -12.14 -8.76 -2.70
C PRO A 295 -12.42 -7.51 -3.52
N VAL A 296 -13.69 -7.20 -3.84
CA VAL A 296 -14.04 -5.98 -4.59
C VAL A 296 -13.73 -4.73 -3.77
N PHE A 297 -14.04 -4.75 -2.47
CA PHE A 297 -13.69 -3.64 -1.57
C PHE A 297 -12.16 -3.44 -1.51
N TRP A 298 -11.38 -4.51 -1.36
CA TRP A 298 -9.92 -4.40 -1.30
C TRP A 298 -9.30 -3.98 -2.63
N ALA A 299 -9.85 -4.44 -3.76
CA ALA A 299 -9.44 -4.01 -5.09
C ALA A 299 -9.62 -2.51 -5.31
N LEU A 300 -10.61 -1.90 -4.66
CA LEU A 300 -10.82 -0.45 -4.63
C LEU A 300 -9.89 0.23 -3.62
N PHE A 301 -9.88 -0.24 -2.37
CA PHE A 301 -9.13 0.37 -1.28
C PHE A 301 -7.62 0.44 -1.57
N ASP A 302 -7.02 -0.62 -2.12
CA ASP A 302 -5.57 -0.66 -2.36
C ASP A 302 -5.12 0.26 -3.52
N GLN A 303 -6.02 0.82 -4.32
CA GLN A 303 -5.67 1.78 -5.38
C GLN A 303 -5.14 3.11 -4.85
N GLN A 304 -5.39 3.41 -3.57
CA GLN A 304 -4.91 4.63 -2.93
C GLN A 304 -3.38 4.81 -3.05
N GLY A 305 -2.63 3.71 -3.06
CA GLY A 305 -1.16 3.74 -3.12
C GLY A 305 -0.56 3.60 -4.51
N SER A 306 -1.40 3.50 -5.55
CA SER A 306 -0.98 3.48 -6.96
C SER A 306 -1.72 4.55 -7.74
N ARG A 307 -2.91 4.24 -8.28
CA ARG A 307 -3.67 5.15 -9.15
C ARG A 307 -3.96 6.51 -8.53
N TRP A 308 -4.34 6.56 -7.25
CA TRP A 308 -4.58 7.86 -6.59
C TRP A 308 -3.29 8.64 -6.35
N THR A 309 -2.15 7.95 -6.20
CA THR A 309 -0.84 8.61 -6.10
C THR A 309 -0.47 9.23 -7.45
N PHE A 310 -0.70 8.54 -8.58
CA PHE A 310 -0.48 9.11 -9.92
C PHE A 310 -1.44 10.26 -10.23
N GLN A 311 -2.72 10.13 -9.84
CA GLN A 311 -3.68 11.23 -9.96
C GLN A 311 -3.23 12.46 -9.16
N ALA A 312 -2.80 12.27 -7.90
CA ALA A 312 -2.30 13.35 -7.06
C ALA A 312 -1.01 13.99 -7.59
N ASP A 313 -0.18 13.23 -8.30
CA ASP A 313 1.04 13.74 -8.93
C ASP A 313 0.78 14.70 -10.09
N ARG A 314 -0.40 14.61 -10.70
CA ARG A 314 -0.87 15.49 -11.78
C ARG A 314 -1.69 16.69 -11.27
N MET A 315 -1.91 16.77 -9.96
CA MET A 315 -2.66 17.85 -9.33
C MET A 315 -1.70 18.92 -8.82
N GLU A 316 -2.24 20.11 -8.55
CA GLU A 316 -1.47 21.14 -7.86
C GLU A 316 -1.06 20.64 -6.48
N GLN A 317 0.24 20.68 -6.20
CA GLN A 317 0.85 20.15 -4.97
C GLN A 317 1.06 21.25 -3.93
N ASP A 318 0.99 22.51 -4.34
CA ASP A 318 1.20 23.65 -3.45
C ASP A 318 -0.07 23.98 -2.66
N ILE A 319 -0.02 23.69 -1.36
CA ILE A 319 -1.09 24.02 -0.40
C ILE A 319 -0.60 25.21 0.42
N GLY A 320 -0.84 26.41 -0.12
CA GLY A 320 -0.44 27.66 0.52
C GLY A 320 1.08 27.86 0.51
N GLY A 321 1.76 27.50 1.62
CA GLY A 321 3.21 27.65 1.79
C GLY A 321 3.98 26.33 1.87
N TRP A 322 3.30 25.19 1.71
CA TRP A 322 3.92 23.87 1.75
C TRP A 322 3.52 23.05 0.53
N THR A 323 4.52 22.45 -0.13
CA THR A 323 4.32 21.55 -1.27
C THR A 323 4.08 20.13 -0.74
N LEU A 324 2.82 19.68 -0.78
CA LEU A 324 2.41 18.34 -0.40
C LEU A 324 2.82 17.36 -1.51
N LYS A 325 3.65 16.36 -1.20
CA LYS A 325 4.06 15.37 -2.19
C LYS A 325 2.90 14.41 -2.49
N ALA A 326 2.76 13.97 -3.73
CA ALA A 326 1.65 13.11 -4.16
C ALA A 326 1.50 11.83 -3.31
N ASP A 327 2.61 11.20 -2.97
CA ASP A 327 2.70 10.01 -2.12
C ASP A 327 2.34 10.27 -0.64
N GLN A 328 2.37 11.53 -0.17
CA GLN A 328 1.90 11.89 1.17
C GLN A 328 0.38 11.86 1.33
N MET A 329 -0.38 11.80 0.23
CA MET A 329 -1.85 11.67 0.30
C MET A 329 -2.28 10.44 1.12
N GLN A 330 -1.43 9.40 1.16
CA GLN A 330 -1.67 8.18 1.93
C GLN A 330 -1.70 8.41 3.45
N VAL A 331 -1.13 9.50 3.97
CA VAL A 331 -1.17 9.89 5.39
C VAL A 331 -2.60 10.08 5.90
N LEU A 332 -3.51 10.52 5.02
CA LEU A 332 -4.90 10.75 5.38
C LEU A 332 -5.58 9.49 5.90
N ASN A 333 -5.22 8.31 5.41
CA ASN A 333 -5.87 7.07 5.82
C ASN A 333 -5.65 6.72 7.31
N PRO A 334 -4.41 6.51 7.81
CA PRO A 334 -4.19 6.24 9.23
C PRO A 334 -4.65 7.41 10.12
N PHE A 335 -4.56 8.65 9.64
CA PHE A 335 -5.07 9.82 10.35
C PHE A 335 -6.60 9.77 10.53
N LEU A 336 -7.35 9.53 9.46
CA LEU A 336 -8.80 9.40 9.50
C LEU A 336 -9.22 8.18 10.31
N ILE A 337 -8.50 7.06 10.26
CA ILE A 337 -8.78 5.89 11.09
C ILE A 337 -8.70 6.23 12.59
N LEU A 338 -7.66 6.95 13.01
CA LEU A 338 -7.46 7.34 14.42
C LEU A 338 -8.59 8.26 14.93
N ILE A 339 -9.15 9.11 14.06
CA ILE A 339 -10.26 10.01 14.39
C ILE A 339 -11.60 9.29 14.30
N PHE A 340 -11.82 8.51 13.24
CA PHE A 340 -13.11 7.92 12.94
C PHE A 340 -13.42 6.74 13.85
N ILE A 341 -12.47 5.94 14.31
CA ILE A 341 -12.79 4.84 15.24
C ILE A 341 -13.51 5.33 16.50
N PRO A 342 -12.97 6.27 17.30
CA PRO A 342 -13.67 6.76 18.48
C PRO A 342 -14.97 7.48 18.11
N LEU A 343 -14.99 8.25 17.01
CA LEU A 343 -16.20 8.93 16.55
C LEU A 343 -17.31 7.94 16.19
N PHE A 344 -16.97 6.83 15.52
CA PHE A 344 -17.93 5.81 15.12
C PHE A 344 -18.46 5.04 16.32
N GLU A 345 -17.61 4.67 17.28
CA GLU A 345 -18.04 3.95 18.47
C GLU A 345 -18.87 4.82 19.44
N ILE A 346 -18.50 6.09 19.63
CA ILE A 346 -19.15 6.96 20.62
C ILE A 346 -20.40 7.66 20.06
N ALA A 347 -20.38 8.09 18.79
CA ALA A 347 -21.44 8.93 18.23
C ALA A 347 -22.19 8.25 17.07
N ILE A 348 -21.49 7.79 16.03
CA ILE A 348 -22.14 7.39 14.78
C ILE A 348 -22.89 6.06 14.92
N TYR A 349 -22.29 5.00 15.47
CA TYR A 349 -23.00 3.72 15.66
C TYR A 349 -24.15 3.82 16.65
N PRO A 350 -24.04 4.51 17.80
CA PRO A 350 -25.20 4.76 18.66
C PRO A 350 -26.32 5.52 17.94
N CYS A 351 -26.00 6.53 17.13
CA CYS A 351 -26.98 7.26 16.33
C CYS A 351 -27.63 6.38 15.24
N LEU A 352 -26.84 5.59 14.50
CA LEU A 352 -27.35 4.71 13.45
C LEU A 352 -28.17 3.53 14.00
N THR A 353 -27.85 3.04 15.20
CA THR A 353 -28.65 2.02 15.89
C THR A 353 -29.95 2.61 16.40
N TRP A 354 -29.93 3.86 16.90
CA TRP A 354 -31.12 4.62 17.26
C TRP A 354 -32.04 4.84 16.05
N CYS A 355 -31.48 5.23 14.89
CA CYS A 355 -32.19 5.34 13.61
C CYS A 355 -32.56 3.98 12.97
N ARG A 356 -32.25 2.84 13.62
CA ARG A 356 -32.51 1.47 13.14
C ARG A 356 -31.84 1.09 11.80
N LEU A 357 -30.87 1.87 11.34
CA LEU A 357 -30.14 1.66 10.08
C LEU A 357 -29.06 0.57 10.21
N VAL A 358 -28.39 0.50 11.36
CA VAL A 358 -27.34 -0.50 11.64
C VAL A 358 -27.76 -1.32 12.85
N ARG A 359 -27.85 -2.65 12.68
CA ARG A 359 -28.24 -3.59 13.76
C ARG A 359 -27.38 -4.85 13.78
N LYS A 360 -26.98 -5.32 12.61
CA LYS A 360 -26.11 -6.50 12.44
C LYS A 360 -24.74 -6.04 11.93
N PRO A 361 -23.64 -6.75 12.25
CA PRO A 361 -22.32 -6.48 11.67
C PRO A 361 -22.34 -6.43 10.14
N LEU A 362 -23.16 -7.26 9.50
CA LEU A 362 -23.32 -7.29 8.05
C LEU A 362 -23.81 -5.95 7.47
N HIS A 363 -24.63 -5.19 8.21
CA HIS A 363 -25.07 -3.87 7.75
C HIS A 363 -23.89 -2.88 7.68
N LYS A 364 -22.92 -2.99 8.61
CA LYS A 364 -21.70 -2.17 8.58
C LYS A 364 -20.88 -2.46 7.31
N MET A 365 -20.80 -3.73 6.90
CA MET A 365 -20.13 -4.12 5.65
C MET A 365 -20.82 -3.53 4.42
N ILE A 366 -22.16 -3.54 4.38
CA ILE A 366 -22.94 -2.96 3.26
C ILE A 366 -22.69 -1.45 3.15
N TRP A 367 -22.83 -0.71 4.25
CA TRP A 367 -22.58 0.73 4.26
C TRP A 367 -21.13 1.09 3.90
N GLY A 368 -20.15 0.30 4.35
CA GLY A 368 -18.76 0.45 3.94
C GLY A 368 -18.56 0.29 2.43
N GLY A 369 -19.21 -0.70 1.81
CA GLY A 369 -19.16 -0.90 0.36
C GLY A 369 -19.81 0.23 -0.44
N ILE A 370 -20.94 0.77 0.05
CA ILE A 370 -21.59 1.94 -0.57
C ILE A 370 -20.66 3.16 -0.51
N LEU A 371 -20.07 3.45 0.65
CA LEU A 371 -19.14 4.56 0.81
C LEU A 371 -17.89 4.42 -0.07
N ALA A 372 -17.33 3.21 -0.18
CA ALA A 372 -16.21 2.94 -1.08
C ALA A 372 -16.59 3.19 -2.54
N SER A 373 -17.80 2.80 -2.96
CA SER A 373 -18.31 3.06 -4.30
C SER A 373 -18.46 4.56 -4.57
N CYS A 374 -19.02 5.31 -3.61
CA CYS A 374 -19.12 6.77 -3.71
C CYS A 374 -17.74 7.45 -3.79
N ALA A 375 -16.74 6.98 -3.04
CA ALA A 375 -15.38 7.52 -3.11
C ALA A 375 -14.76 7.38 -4.50
N PHE A 376 -15.01 6.26 -5.19
CA PHE A 376 -14.54 6.05 -6.56
C PHE A 376 -15.28 6.89 -7.60
N VAL A 377 -16.58 7.14 -7.40
CA VAL A 377 -17.32 8.10 -8.25
C VAL A 377 -16.72 9.50 -8.11
N ILE A 378 -16.38 9.92 -6.89
CA ILE A 378 -15.73 11.22 -6.64
C ILE A 378 -14.35 11.26 -7.31
N SER A 379 -13.52 10.23 -7.14
CA SER A 379 -12.21 10.14 -7.81
C SER A 379 -12.32 10.18 -9.34
N GLY A 380 -13.35 9.55 -9.92
CA GLY A 380 -13.62 9.63 -11.36
C GLY A 380 -14.05 11.02 -11.83
N ILE A 381 -14.85 11.74 -11.05
CA ILE A 381 -15.21 13.15 -11.35
C ILE A 381 -13.96 14.04 -11.32
N VAL A 382 -13.07 13.82 -10.35
CA VAL A 382 -11.78 14.52 -10.28
C VAL A 382 -10.95 14.23 -11.53
N GLU A 383 -10.86 12.97 -11.96
CA GLU A 383 -10.13 12.60 -13.18
C GLU A 383 -10.70 13.28 -14.43
N LEU A 384 -12.03 13.32 -14.59
CA LEU A 384 -12.67 14.02 -15.70
C LEU A 384 -12.34 15.52 -15.72
N SER A 385 -12.08 16.12 -14.55
CA SER A 385 -11.67 17.52 -14.43
C SER A 385 -10.18 17.72 -14.75
N LEU A 386 -9.37 16.66 -14.66
CA LEU A 386 -7.95 16.67 -15.00
C LEU A 386 -7.70 16.38 -16.49
N LEU A 387 -8.55 15.58 -17.17
CA LEU A 387 -8.37 15.26 -18.59
C LEU A 387 -8.09 16.47 -19.50
N PRO A 388 -8.72 17.65 -19.33
CA PRO A 388 -8.42 18.83 -20.15
C PRO A 388 -7.02 19.42 -19.93
N THR A 389 -6.34 19.10 -18.82
CA THR A 389 -4.97 19.54 -18.55
C THR A 389 -3.93 18.58 -19.09
N TYR A 390 -4.33 17.38 -19.55
CA TYR A 390 -3.41 16.39 -20.09
C TYR A 390 -2.95 16.79 -21.49
N GLY A 391 -1.73 16.39 -21.83
CA GLY A 391 -1.21 16.60 -23.18
C GLY A 391 -2.10 15.87 -24.20
N THR A 392 -2.46 16.55 -25.29
CA THR A 392 -3.20 15.90 -26.38
C THR A 392 -2.29 14.91 -27.09
N PRO A 393 -2.63 13.61 -27.16
CA PRO A 393 -1.85 12.64 -27.92
C PRO A 393 -1.87 13.01 -29.41
N VAL A 394 -0.75 12.80 -30.08
CA VAL A 394 -0.57 13.09 -31.50
C VAL A 394 -1.26 11.99 -32.32
N SER A 395 -2.22 12.35 -33.17
CA SER A 395 -2.92 11.38 -34.04
C SER A 395 -1.99 10.78 -35.10
N ASP A 396 -2.36 9.62 -35.64
CA ASP A 396 -1.64 8.97 -36.75
C ASP A 396 -1.54 9.91 -37.97
N GLY A 397 -0.36 9.97 -38.59
CA GLY A 397 -0.04 10.89 -39.68
C GLY A 397 0.25 12.35 -39.27
N LEU A 398 0.25 12.67 -37.97
CA LEU A 398 0.54 14.01 -37.45
C LEU A 398 1.81 14.04 -36.58
N ALA A 399 2.37 15.23 -36.44
CA ALA A 399 3.42 15.61 -35.51
C ALA A 399 3.04 16.93 -34.81
N GLN A 400 3.44 17.10 -33.54
CA GLN A 400 3.28 18.38 -32.84
C GLN A 400 4.62 19.11 -32.77
N LEU A 401 4.57 20.45 -32.89
CA LEU A 401 5.68 21.36 -32.66
C LEU A 401 5.33 22.32 -31.52
N ARG A 402 6.17 22.35 -30.49
CA ARG A 402 6.07 23.30 -29.38
C ARG A 402 7.39 24.04 -29.22
N ILE A 403 7.34 25.34 -29.02
CA ILE A 403 8.53 26.18 -28.82
C ILE A 403 8.29 27.04 -27.60
N TYR A 404 9.15 26.88 -26.60
CA TYR A 404 9.07 27.55 -25.31
C TYR A 404 10.16 28.62 -25.21
N ASN A 405 9.75 29.83 -24.83
CA ASN A 405 10.66 30.95 -24.63
C ASN A 405 11.10 31.02 -23.17
N GLY A 406 12.38 30.76 -22.89
CA GLY A 406 12.96 30.89 -21.55
C GLY A 406 13.37 32.32 -21.16
N TYR A 407 13.18 33.30 -22.04
CA TYR A 407 13.59 34.69 -21.82
C TYR A 407 12.39 35.63 -21.63
N ASN A 408 12.64 36.77 -20.99
CA ASN A 408 11.65 37.82 -20.75
C ASN A 408 11.52 38.82 -21.92
N CYS A 409 11.78 38.37 -23.15
CA CYS A 409 11.79 39.15 -24.39
C CYS A 409 10.96 38.43 -25.46
N ASN A 410 10.58 39.11 -26.55
CA ASN A 410 9.83 38.46 -27.63
C ASN A 410 10.78 37.78 -28.64
N PHE A 411 10.34 36.67 -29.22
CA PHE A 411 10.98 36.03 -30.37
C PHE A 411 10.03 36.00 -31.56
N THR A 412 10.54 36.30 -32.75
CA THR A 412 9.82 36.15 -34.01
C THR A 412 10.26 34.85 -34.67
N LEU A 413 9.31 33.95 -34.89
CA LEU A 413 9.48 32.68 -35.57
C LEU A 413 8.94 32.82 -37.00
N ASN A 414 9.81 32.58 -37.98
CA ASN A 414 9.42 32.44 -39.38
C ASN A 414 9.68 31.00 -39.79
N MET A 415 8.65 30.34 -40.32
CA MET A 415 8.71 28.92 -40.68
C MET A 415 7.91 28.65 -41.95
N ASN A 416 8.40 27.73 -42.78
CA ASN A 416 7.69 27.29 -43.98
C ASN A 416 7.02 25.95 -43.74
N VAL A 417 5.68 25.95 -43.66
CA VAL A 417 4.87 24.73 -43.51
C VAL A 417 4.04 24.56 -44.78
N ALA A 418 4.21 23.44 -45.49
CA ALA A 418 3.46 23.13 -46.71
C ALA A 418 3.44 24.27 -47.76
N ASN A 419 4.60 24.89 -48.02
CA ASN A 419 4.77 26.03 -48.94
C ASN A 419 4.03 27.33 -48.54
N VAL A 420 3.60 27.45 -47.29
CA VAL A 420 3.09 28.70 -46.72
C VAL A 420 4.07 29.21 -45.66
N THR A 421 4.58 30.43 -45.84
CA THR A 421 5.33 31.16 -44.81
C THR A 421 4.40 31.52 -43.67
N GLN A 422 4.66 30.97 -42.49
CA GLN A 422 4.00 31.36 -41.25
C GLN A 422 4.98 32.18 -40.40
N ASP A 423 4.55 33.39 -40.06
CA ASP A 423 5.21 34.25 -39.08
C ASP A 423 4.42 34.20 -37.78
N ALA A 424 5.09 33.88 -36.68
CA ALA A 424 4.52 33.85 -35.34
C ALA A 424 5.42 34.59 -34.36
N THR A 425 4.82 35.26 -33.38
CA THR A 425 5.56 35.95 -32.31
C THR A 425 5.34 35.19 -31.01
N ILE A 426 6.44 34.79 -30.38
CA ILE A 426 6.46 34.12 -29.08
C ILE A 426 6.71 35.19 -28.02
N GLY A 427 5.73 35.39 -27.14
CA GLY A 427 5.82 36.36 -26.04
C GLY A 427 6.85 35.99 -24.97
N PRO A 428 7.11 36.88 -24.00
CA PRO A 428 8.09 36.65 -22.94
C PRO A 428 7.59 35.54 -22.02
N LEU A 429 8.45 34.56 -21.69
CA LEU A 429 8.07 33.34 -20.95
C LEU A 429 6.85 32.59 -21.55
N GLY A 430 6.57 32.82 -22.84
CA GLY A 430 5.45 32.24 -23.55
C GLY A 430 5.82 30.98 -24.33
N ALA A 431 4.82 30.39 -24.98
CA ALA A 431 4.98 29.24 -25.86
C ALA A 431 4.28 29.45 -27.19
N TYR A 432 4.84 28.89 -28.26
CA TYR A 432 4.17 28.69 -29.53
C TYR A 432 3.88 27.21 -29.72
N GLU A 433 2.63 26.86 -30.05
CA GLU A 433 2.19 25.48 -30.20
C GLU A 433 1.46 25.30 -31.53
N LYS A 434 1.90 24.32 -32.31
CA LYS A 434 1.22 23.85 -33.51
C LYS A 434 1.04 22.34 -33.41
N LEU A 435 -0.21 21.91 -33.22
CA LEU A 435 -0.53 20.53 -32.86
C LEU A 435 -0.84 19.62 -34.05
N ASP A 436 -1.14 20.20 -35.21
CA ASP A 436 -1.64 19.47 -36.38
C ASP A 436 -0.70 19.68 -37.58
N ILE A 437 0.53 19.16 -37.51
CA ILE A 437 1.46 19.16 -38.66
C ILE A 437 1.41 17.77 -39.29
N GLU A 438 0.94 17.67 -40.53
CA GLU A 438 0.98 16.42 -41.28
C GLU A 438 2.43 15.98 -41.52
N ALA A 439 2.75 14.74 -41.12
CA ALA A 439 4.08 14.18 -41.23
C ALA A 439 3.99 12.68 -41.61
N ASP A 440 4.58 12.32 -42.75
CA ASP A 440 4.76 10.92 -43.17
C ASP A 440 6.15 10.47 -42.69
N GLN A 441 6.21 9.80 -41.54
CA GLN A 441 7.43 9.41 -40.79
C GLN A 441 8.29 10.54 -40.21
N ILE A 442 8.99 11.33 -41.03
CA ILE A 442 9.83 12.45 -40.58
C ILE A 442 9.69 13.62 -41.57
N ILE A 443 9.33 14.80 -41.06
CA ILE A 443 9.29 16.04 -41.83
C ILE A 443 10.37 17.01 -41.34
N GLN A 444 11.07 17.63 -42.30
CA GLN A 444 12.03 18.70 -42.00
C GLN A 444 11.41 20.06 -42.34
N LEU A 445 11.27 20.91 -41.32
CA LEU A 445 10.70 22.25 -41.45
C LEU A 445 11.79 23.31 -41.25
N PRO A 446 12.21 24.03 -42.28
CA PRO A 446 13.16 25.13 -42.12
C PRO A 446 12.52 26.27 -41.33
N TYR A 447 13.28 26.82 -40.39
CA TYR A 447 12.86 27.92 -39.54
C TYR A 447 13.95 28.98 -39.38
N SER A 448 13.52 30.20 -39.08
CA SER A 448 14.34 31.32 -38.64
C SER A 448 13.69 31.94 -37.41
N LEU A 449 14.34 31.82 -36.26
CA LEU A 449 13.95 32.43 -35.00
C LEU A 449 14.84 33.64 -34.71
N ARG A 450 14.25 34.80 -34.43
CA ARG A 450 14.99 36.04 -34.14
C ARG A 450 14.45 36.71 -32.90
N GLY A 451 15.31 37.09 -31.95
CA GLY A 451 14.92 37.91 -30.82
C GLY A 451 14.49 39.31 -31.24
N ALA A 452 13.62 39.93 -30.45
CA ALA A 452 13.11 41.26 -30.75
C ALA A 452 14.23 42.31 -30.70
N PRO A 453 14.23 43.28 -31.63
CA PRO A 453 15.19 44.38 -31.63
C PRO A 453 15.01 45.28 -30.39
N ASN A 454 16.10 45.87 -29.89
CA ASN A 454 16.16 46.67 -28.66
C ASN A 454 15.81 45.88 -27.39
N SER A 455 16.13 44.59 -27.33
CA SER A 455 15.93 43.75 -26.14
C SER A 455 17.19 42.94 -25.80
N GLU A 456 17.23 42.34 -24.61
CA GLU A 456 18.33 41.45 -24.18
C GLU A 456 18.57 40.27 -25.14
N CYS A 457 17.61 39.97 -26.01
CA CYS A 457 17.64 38.85 -26.95
C CYS A 457 17.95 39.27 -28.39
N GLU A 458 18.25 40.54 -28.66
CA GLU A 458 18.44 41.07 -30.02
C GLU A 458 19.54 40.32 -30.81
N ASN A 459 20.62 39.92 -30.13
CA ASN A 459 21.73 39.20 -30.75
C ASN A 459 21.46 37.69 -30.90
N ILE A 460 20.31 37.19 -30.44
CA ILE A 460 19.98 35.77 -30.46
C ILE A 460 19.18 35.48 -31.73
N THR A 461 19.83 34.76 -32.65
CA THR A 461 19.19 34.30 -33.89
C THR A 461 19.52 32.83 -34.12
N PHE A 462 18.52 32.05 -34.50
CA PHE A 462 18.67 30.64 -34.86
C PHE A 462 18.06 30.40 -36.23
N SER A 463 18.81 29.78 -37.13
CA SER A 463 18.30 29.34 -38.43
C SER A 463 18.72 27.91 -38.66
N ASN A 464 17.76 27.00 -38.70
CA ASN A 464 18.00 25.58 -38.94
C ASN A 464 16.73 24.89 -39.47
N THR A 465 16.67 23.56 -39.39
CA THR A 465 15.52 22.74 -39.71
C THR A 465 15.04 22.03 -38.46
N PHE A 466 13.74 22.13 -38.17
CA PHE A 466 13.08 21.27 -37.20
C PHE A 466 12.89 19.90 -37.84
N SER A 467 13.29 18.84 -37.15
CA SER A 467 13.05 17.46 -37.58
C SER A 467 11.92 16.91 -36.73
N LEU A 468 10.71 16.89 -37.29
CA LEU A 468 9.53 16.39 -36.59
C LEU A 468 9.28 14.95 -37.00
N MET A 469 9.05 14.08 -36.03
CA MET A 469 8.71 12.68 -36.26
C MET A 469 7.20 12.49 -36.09
N GLU A 470 6.61 11.61 -36.89
CA GLU A 470 5.21 11.20 -36.76
C GLU A 470 4.95 10.59 -35.36
N LYS A 471 3.76 10.81 -34.79
CA LYS A 471 3.36 10.32 -33.46
C LYS A 471 4.21 10.84 -32.30
N THR A 472 4.96 11.92 -32.50
CA THR A 472 5.73 12.57 -31.44
C THR A 472 5.39 14.05 -31.29
N ALA A 473 5.48 14.52 -30.05
CA ALA A 473 5.50 15.93 -29.71
C ALA A 473 6.95 16.41 -29.63
N ASN A 474 7.33 17.27 -30.56
CA ASN A 474 8.69 17.79 -30.68
C ASN A 474 8.71 19.19 -30.04
N SER A 475 9.37 19.29 -28.90
CA SER A 475 9.41 20.49 -28.07
C SER A 475 10.80 21.12 -28.11
N TYR A 476 10.87 22.42 -28.32
CA TYR A 476 12.10 23.18 -28.36
C TYR A 476 12.12 24.24 -27.26
N PHE A 477 13.18 24.30 -26.46
CA PHE A 477 13.32 25.27 -25.38
C PHE A 477 14.47 26.24 -25.65
N ILE A 478 14.17 27.53 -25.66
CA ILE A 478 15.14 28.61 -25.91
C ILE A 478 15.75 29.03 -24.57
N SER A 479 17.03 28.75 -24.36
CA SER A 479 17.75 29.13 -23.13
C SER A 479 19.26 29.12 -23.33
N ASN A 480 20.01 29.90 -22.55
CA ASN A 480 21.48 29.97 -22.58
C ASN A 480 22.07 30.14 -23.99
N ASN A 481 21.44 30.98 -24.83
CA ASN A 481 21.78 31.21 -26.23
C ASN A 481 21.79 29.93 -27.09
N ASN A 482 21.09 28.89 -26.67
CA ASN A 482 20.92 27.62 -27.37
C ASN A 482 19.43 27.27 -27.53
N LEU A 483 19.16 26.37 -28.46
CA LEU A 483 17.84 25.77 -28.65
C LEU A 483 17.93 24.27 -28.33
N TYR A 484 17.36 23.86 -27.21
CA TYR A 484 17.35 22.47 -26.77
C TYR A 484 16.14 21.75 -27.36
N ASN A 485 16.33 20.54 -27.89
CA ASN A 485 15.27 19.72 -28.48
C ASN A 485 14.90 18.57 -27.54
N PHE A 486 13.60 18.36 -27.35
CA PHE A 486 13.00 17.28 -26.58
C PHE A 486 11.93 16.61 -27.43
N ILE A 487 12.03 15.28 -27.59
CA ILE A 487 11.04 14.51 -28.35
C ILE A 487 10.27 13.66 -27.36
N ASP A 488 8.98 13.92 -27.26
CA ASP A 488 8.05 13.18 -26.41
C ASP A 488 7.19 12.27 -27.27
N ASN A 489 7.08 10.99 -26.90
CA ASN A 489 6.16 10.06 -27.54
C ASN A 489 4.74 10.19 -26.94
N ASN A 490 3.74 9.65 -27.63
CA ASN A 490 2.37 9.63 -27.13
C ASN A 490 2.20 8.96 -25.76
N ASN A 491 3.11 8.06 -25.36
CA ASN A 491 3.02 7.42 -24.05
C ASN A 491 3.10 8.46 -22.93
N LYS A 492 3.94 9.50 -23.06
CA LYS A 492 4.05 10.58 -22.06
C LYS A 492 2.76 11.43 -21.97
N ALA A 493 2.08 11.64 -23.09
CA ALA A 493 0.80 12.37 -23.15
C ALA A 493 -0.36 11.55 -22.57
N ILE A 494 -0.34 10.22 -22.78
CA ILE A 494 -1.34 9.27 -22.26
C ILE A 494 -1.10 9.00 -20.77
N ASP A 495 0.15 8.92 -20.34
CA ASP A 495 0.58 8.64 -18.96
C ASP A 495 0.66 9.92 -18.09
N GLY A 496 0.39 11.09 -18.67
CA GLY A 496 0.29 12.37 -17.94
C GLY A 496 1.55 12.76 -17.16
N VAL A 497 2.73 12.40 -17.65
CA VAL A 497 4.00 12.66 -16.95
C VAL A 497 4.28 14.16 -16.96
N SER A 498 4.24 14.76 -15.76
CA SER A 498 4.56 16.16 -15.52
C SER A 498 5.98 16.48 -15.98
N VAL A 499 6.12 17.46 -16.89
CA VAL A 499 7.41 18.11 -17.17
C VAL A 499 7.58 19.20 -16.11
N ARG A 500 8.02 18.82 -14.91
CA ARG A 500 8.55 19.75 -13.91
C ARG A 500 10.06 19.70 -13.91
#